data_AF-A0A817Y6J2-F1
#
_entry.id   AF-A0A817Y6J2-F1
#
_cell.length_a   1.000
_cell.length_b   1.000
_cell.length_c   1.000
_cell.angle_alpha   90.00
_cell.angle_beta   90.00
_cell.angle_gamma   90.00
#
_symmetry.space_group_name_H-M   'P 1'
#
loop_
_entity.id
_entity.type
_entity.pdbx_description
1 polymer ?
#
loop_
_entity_poly.entity_id
_entity_poly.type
_entity_poly.pdbx_seq_one_letter_code
_entity_poly.pdbx_strand_id
1 'polypeptide(L)'
;MGDKPRLSVASSTGLKNVAAINQFKRLYNQQSISSFSNHEDTREDRIELENLLGTDQLEKLRTQGFSESKVLDKESFIRFLRHTLNRGNDRDYEELFECVDVTKEGVISWDKLATYLMLKLYDNDDREKASSVPNWKSGKNLMNAHRDSVKRIQHMDSFNRYISISKEGTVCIYNDEMQLYKTFKAGTESCKIRDLWITDFVLMTNVNKVAVAYTSKELIIYDMTSKLELSLAYRIVGIDSTPYCLDYWSDTENPNDAILSWGDVKGDVHAILFNSAIIALFERPPQQTNNAAYTRVQLEDIENGIYKNASYLTYHAHAEWTRQIKYADHLECFISCSTNTKTALVFGWMDKSGLTVRVNYSVRIRQLREVRNVVEINQGLNSFDYSRNFNLIAPPTILSVDNESIFILATAGVNYQVSLWNPFVLSKPNGILRGHMRSVLYVQFIPSRGQLLSFSKDKILRIWDVQLQICLQRLSNIFPRGPEGKRSKKILLFISFF
;
A
#
# COMPACT_ATOMS: atom_id res chain seq x y z
N MET A 1 23.37 -54.49 -11.79
CA MET A 1 22.64 -54.30 -13.06
C MET A 1 21.17 -54.17 -12.72
N GLY A 2 20.65 -52.95 -12.79
CA GLY A 2 19.25 -52.63 -12.51
C GLY A 2 18.91 -51.37 -13.26
N ASP A 3 18.29 -51.55 -14.42
CA ASP A 3 17.87 -50.48 -15.32
C ASP A 3 16.81 -49.59 -14.66
N LYS A 4 17.05 -48.27 -14.70
CA LYS A 4 16.03 -47.24 -14.46
C LYS A 4 15.37 -46.88 -15.80
N PRO A 5 14.04 -46.64 -15.84
CA PRO A 5 13.36 -46.23 -17.05
C PRO A 5 13.70 -44.77 -17.40
N ARG A 6 14.00 -44.52 -18.68
CA ARG A 6 14.11 -43.18 -19.27
C ARG A 6 12.71 -42.55 -19.36
N LEU A 7 12.51 -41.43 -18.67
CA LEU A 7 11.36 -40.53 -18.85
C LEU A 7 11.65 -39.56 -20.00
N SER A 8 10.77 -39.55 -20.99
CA SER A 8 10.68 -38.58 -22.09
C SER A 8 10.15 -37.24 -21.57
N VAL A 9 10.95 -36.16 -21.65
CA VAL A 9 10.57 -34.82 -21.10
C VAL A 9 10.37 -33.74 -22.18
N ALA A 10 10.65 -34.01 -23.45
CA ALA A 10 10.73 -32.95 -24.47
C ALA A 10 9.39 -32.43 -25.05
N SER A 11 8.27 -33.16 -24.95
CA SER A 11 7.01 -32.75 -25.61
C SER A 11 6.14 -31.78 -24.79
N SER A 12 6.47 -31.53 -23.52
CA SER A 12 5.56 -30.84 -22.59
C SER A 12 5.76 -29.33 -22.48
N THR A 13 6.93 -28.77 -22.81
CA THR A 13 7.28 -27.37 -22.57
C THR A 13 6.74 -26.43 -23.63
N GLY A 14 6.87 -26.75 -24.92
CA GLY A 14 6.41 -25.89 -26.02
C GLY A 14 4.88 -25.71 -26.09
N LEU A 15 4.12 -26.77 -25.75
CA LEU A 15 2.65 -26.71 -25.63
C LEU A 15 2.21 -25.89 -24.41
N LYS A 16 2.93 -25.99 -23.28
CA LYS A 16 2.68 -25.16 -22.09
C LYS A 16 2.88 -23.67 -22.40
N ASN A 17 3.90 -23.32 -23.18
CA ASN A 17 4.17 -21.92 -23.53
C ASN A 17 3.08 -21.30 -24.42
N VAL A 18 2.55 -22.03 -25.41
CA VAL A 18 1.41 -21.55 -26.24
C VAL A 18 0.14 -21.40 -25.41
N ALA A 19 -0.17 -22.39 -24.57
CA ALA A 19 -1.32 -22.32 -23.67
C ALA A 19 -1.20 -21.12 -22.71
N ALA A 20 0.00 -20.87 -22.17
CA ALA A 20 0.27 -19.72 -21.31
C ALA A 20 0.09 -18.38 -22.03
N ILE A 21 0.65 -18.22 -23.24
CA ILE A 21 0.50 -17.00 -24.06
C ILE A 21 -0.98 -16.76 -24.38
N ASN A 22 -1.71 -17.81 -24.78
CA ASN A 22 -3.12 -17.71 -25.16
C ASN A 22 -4.03 -17.43 -23.94
N GLN A 23 -3.75 -18.06 -22.81
CA GLN A 23 -4.44 -17.79 -21.55
C GLN A 23 -4.19 -16.35 -21.10
N PHE A 24 -2.96 -15.87 -21.21
CA PHE A 24 -2.61 -14.49 -20.90
C PHE A 24 -3.35 -13.51 -21.82
N LYS A 25 -3.31 -13.70 -23.14
CA LYS A 25 -4.05 -12.86 -24.11
C LYS A 25 -5.56 -12.83 -23.85
N ARG A 26 -6.16 -13.96 -23.45
CA ARG A 26 -7.59 -14.02 -23.09
C ARG A 26 -7.89 -13.22 -21.82
N LEU A 27 -7.07 -13.37 -20.78
CA LEU A 27 -7.21 -12.61 -19.54
C LEU A 27 -6.99 -11.10 -19.77
N TYR A 28 -5.99 -10.75 -20.56
CA TYR A 28 -5.66 -9.39 -20.97
C TYR A 28 -6.82 -8.73 -21.73
N ASN A 29 -7.34 -9.37 -22.78
CA ASN A 29 -8.48 -8.85 -23.55
C ASN A 29 -9.77 -8.73 -22.73
N GLN A 30 -10.00 -9.63 -21.75
CA GLN A 30 -11.15 -9.51 -20.85
C GLN A 30 -11.06 -8.30 -19.90
N GLN A 31 -9.85 -7.85 -19.55
CA GLN A 31 -9.62 -6.69 -18.70
C GLN A 31 -9.70 -5.37 -19.48
N SER A 32 -9.20 -5.34 -20.73
CA SER A 32 -9.18 -4.15 -21.59
C SER A 32 -10.50 -3.82 -22.29
N ILE A 33 -11.48 -4.74 -22.36
CA ILE A 33 -12.83 -4.46 -22.92
C ILE A 33 -13.66 -3.48 -22.05
N SER A 34 -13.16 -3.04 -20.90
CA SER A 34 -13.84 -2.03 -20.05
C SER A 34 -13.42 -0.57 -20.30
N SER A 35 -12.50 -0.29 -21.25
CA SER A 35 -11.90 1.05 -21.42
C SER A 35 -11.92 1.66 -22.83
N PHE A 36 -12.52 1.04 -23.85
CA PHE A 36 -12.59 1.67 -25.16
C PHE A 36 -13.83 2.55 -25.34
N SER A 37 -13.67 3.87 -25.14
CA SER A 37 -14.49 4.89 -25.78
C SER A 37 -13.65 5.68 -26.78
N ASN A 38 -14.06 5.61 -28.04
CA ASN A 38 -13.59 6.29 -29.25
C ASN A 38 -12.71 7.54 -29.02
N HIS A 39 -11.42 7.39 -29.27
CA HIS A 39 -10.59 8.48 -29.78
C HIS A 39 -9.83 7.97 -31.01
N GLU A 40 -10.27 8.44 -32.18
CA GLU A 40 -9.51 8.37 -33.42
C GLU A 40 -8.32 9.32 -33.27
N ASP A 41 -7.13 8.76 -33.02
CA ASP A 41 -5.88 9.50 -33.15
C ASP A 41 -5.02 8.83 -34.23
N THR A 42 -4.82 9.60 -35.29
CA THR A 42 -3.95 9.33 -36.42
C THR A 42 -2.50 9.19 -35.95
N ARG A 43 -2.05 7.95 -35.75
CA ARG A 43 -0.62 7.61 -35.69
C ARG A 43 -0.32 6.66 -36.83
N GLU A 44 0.62 7.08 -37.67
CA GLU A 44 1.13 6.35 -38.83
C GLU A 44 1.41 4.87 -38.47
N ASP A 45 0.97 3.98 -39.37
CA ASP A 45 0.95 2.52 -39.28
C ASP A 45 2.31 1.87 -39.01
N ARG A 46 2.87 2.03 -37.81
CA ARG A 46 3.79 1.04 -37.23
C ARG A 46 2.94 -0.10 -36.69
N ILE A 47 2.79 -1.12 -37.51
CA ILE A 47 2.09 -2.34 -37.14
C ILE A 47 2.89 -3.04 -36.03
N GLU A 48 2.48 -2.85 -34.76
CA GLU A 48 2.96 -3.67 -33.66
C GLU A 48 2.50 -5.12 -33.90
N LEU A 49 3.47 -6.03 -34.07
CA LEU A 49 3.30 -7.49 -34.30
C LEU A 49 2.32 -8.18 -33.31
N GLU A 50 2.02 -7.51 -32.21
CA GLU A 50 1.17 -7.88 -31.08
C GLU A 50 -0.30 -8.00 -31.48
N ASN A 51 -0.78 -7.08 -32.32
CA ASN A 51 -2.15 -7.09 -32.85
C ASN A 51 -2.32 -8.07 -34.02
N LEU A 52 -1.24 -8.66 -34.51
CA LEU A 52 -1.25 -9.57 -35.67
C LEU A 52 -1.28 -11.05 -35.31
N LEU A 53 -0.76 -11.42 -34.14
CA LEU A 53 -0.63 -12.83 -33.76
C LEU A 53 -1.90 -13.34 -33.07
N GLY A 54 -2.90 -13.70 -33.87
CA GLY A 54 -4.02 -14.50 -33.41
C GLY A 54 -3.58 -15.87 -32.88
N THR A 55 -4.43 -16.51 -32.07
CA THR A 55 -4.19 -17.85 -31.50
C THR A 55 -3.77 -18.87 -32.56
N ASP A 56 -4.40 -18.81 -33.73
CA ASP A 56 -4.21 -19.74 -34.83
C ASP A 56 -2.88 -19.50 -35.55
N GLN A 57 -2.42 -18.26 -35.59
CA GLN A 57 -1.13 -17.91 -36.19
C GLN A 57 0.03 -18.30 -35.27
N LEU A 58 -0.15 -18.15 -33.96
CA LEU A 58 0.85 -18.57 -32.97
C LEU A 58 1.05 -20.09 -32.96
N GLU A 59 -0.02 -20.86 -33.13
CA GLU A 59 0.05 -22.31 -33.30
C GLU A 59 0.70 -22.73 -34.62
N LYS A 60 0.43 -22.02 -35.74
CA LYS A 60 1.13 -22.23 -37.01
C LYS A 60 2.61 -21.93 -36.90
N LEU A 61 2.99 -20.85 -36.22
CA LEU A 61 4.39 -20.52 -35.98
C LEU A 61 5.12 -21.64 -35.24
N ARG A 62 4.50 -22.19 -34.18
CA ARG A 62 5.07 -23.32 -33.44
C ARG A 62 5.14 -24.59 -34.28
N THR A 63 4.03 -24.98 -34.90
CA THR A 63 3.93 -26.31 -35.54
C THR A 63 4.65 -26.40 -36.88
N GLN A 64 4.67 -25.32 -37.66
CA GLN A 64 5.24 -25.29 -39.01
C GLN A 64 6.63 -24.62 -39.07
N GLY A 65 6.89 -23.65 -38.18
CA GLY A 65 8.14 -22.90 -38.15
C GLY A 65 9.21 -23.52 -37.28
N PHE A 66 8.81 -23.93 -36.08
CA PHE A 66 9.69 -24.42 -35.02
C PHE A 66 9.18 -25.77 -34.48
N SER A 67 9.21 -26.82 -35.32
CA SER A 67 9.04 -28.20 -34.84
C SER A 67 10.09 -28.53 -33.76
N GLU A 68 9.88 -29.58 -32.95
CA GLU A 68 10.49 -29.85 -31.61
C GLU A 68 12.04 -29.72 -31.45
N SER A 69 12.81 -29.38 -32.48
CA SER A 69 14.22 -28.97 -32.37
C SER A 69 14.69 -28.06 -33.53
N LYS A 70 13.79 -27.44 -34.29
CA LYS A 70 14.15 -26.63 -35.45
C LYS A 70 14.53 -25.22 -35.01
N VAL A 71 15.78 -24.86 -35.28
CA VAL A 71 16.31 -23.51 -35.10
C VAL A 71 16.29 -22.81 -36.44
N LEU A 72 15.87 -21.54 -36.47
CA LEU A 72 15.78 -20.75 -37.70
C LEU A 72 16.88 -19.69 -37.73
N ASP A 73 17.59 -19.59 -38.85
CA ASP A 73 18.48 -18.49 -39.18
C ASP A 73 17.66 -17.27 -39.64
N LYS A 74 18.33 -16.11 -39.70
CA LYS A 74 17.71 -14.81 -39.98
C LYS A 74 16.88 -14.80 -41.27
N GLU A 75 17.42 -15.32 -42.37
CA GLU A 75 16.72 -15.34 -43.67
C GLU A 75 15.52 -16.29 -43.67
N SER A 76 15.66 -17.49 -43.07
CA SER A 76 14.54 -18.44 -43.00
C SER A 76 13.44 -17.96 -42.06
N PHE A 77 13.80 -17.26 -40.97
CA PHE A 77 12.84 -16.66 -40.05
C PHE A 77 11.99 -15.58 -40.72
N ILE A 78 12.62 -14.65 -41.45
CA ILE A 78 11.91 -13.57 -42.18
C ILE A 78 11.00 -14.18 -43.25
N ARG A 79 11.50 -15.13 -44.05
CA ARG A 79 10.70 -15.82 -45.08
C ARG A 79 9.50 -16.53 -44.46
N PHE A 80 9.68 -17.16 -43.29
CA PHE A 80 8.64 -17.88 -42.59
C PHE A 80 7.57 -16.96 -42.00
N LEU A 81 7.95 -15.86 -41.35
CA LEU A 81 7.01 -14.85 -40.85
C LEU A 81 6.23 -14.20 -41.98
N ARG A 82 6.90 -13.87 -43.10
CA ARG A 82 6.26 -13.33 -44.30
C ARG A 82 5.17 -14.25 -44.86
N HIS A 83 5.43 -15.57 -44.88
CA HIS A 83 4.46 -16.56 -45.35
C HIS A 83 3.30 -16.78 -44.37
N THR A 84 3.55 -16.66 -43.07
CA THR A 84 2.55 -16.97 -42.03
C THR A 84 1.64 -15.77 -41.73
N LEU A 85 2.22 -14.57 -41.64
CA LEU A 85 1.51 -13.35 -41.23
C LEU A 85 0.94 -12.54 -42.39
N ASN A 86 1.44 -12.73 -43.63
CA ASN A 86 0.99 -12.04 -44.85
C ASN A 86 0.84 -10.51 -44.70
N ARG A 87 1.57 -9.89 -43.78
CA ARG A 87 1.55 -8.46 -43.39
C ARG A 87 2.94 -8.06 -42.88
N GLY A 88 3.26 -6.78 -42.72
CA GLY A 88 4.55 -6.29 -42.18
C GLY A 88 5.71 -6.23 -43.19
N ASN A 89 6.74 -5.45 -42.88
CA ASN A 89 7.92 -5.26 -43.76
C ASN A 89 9.08 -6.17 -43.34
N ASP A 90 9.94 -6.56 -44.28
CA ASP A 90 11.12 -7.40 -44.01
C ASP A 90 12.06 -6.78 -42.96
N ARG A 91 12.12 -5.44 -42.89
CA ARG A 91 12.87 -4.68 -41.88
C ARG A 91 12.33 -4.88 -40.45
N ASP A 92 11.01 -4.95 -40.28
CA ASP A 92 10.40 -5.15 -38.96
C ASP A 92 10.68 -6.56 -38.44
N TYR A 93 10.76 -7.54 -39.34
CA TYR A 93 11.12 -8.93 -39.03
C TYR A 93 12.60 -9.11 -38.71
N GLU A 94 13.46 -8.34 -39.36
CA GLU A 94 14.88 -8.26 -39.06
C GLU A 94 15.12 -7.66 -37.66
N GLU A 95 14.46 -6.55 -37.32
CA GLU A 95 14.51 -5.96 -35.98
C GLU A 95 13.98 -6.93 -34.91
N LEU A 96 12.90 -7.68 -35.19
CA LEU A 96 12.40 -8.71 -34.29
C LEU A 96 13.41 -9.85 -34.07
N PHE A 97 14.09 -10.30 -35.13
CA PHE A 97 15.11 -11.34 -35.04
C PHE A 97 16.24 -10.89 -34.11
N GLU A 98 16.73 -9.67 -34.29
CA GLU A 98 17.80 -9.10 -33.47
C GLU A 98 17.38 -8.90 -32.00
N CYS A 99 16.11 -8.56 -31.76
CA CYS A 99 15.57 -8.44 -30.41
C CYS A 99 15.46 -9.78 -29.67
N VAL A 100 15.25 -10.88 -30.39
CA VAL A 100 15.12 -12.23 -29.81
C VAL A 100 16.48 -12.91 -29.67
N ASP A 101 17.39 -12.71 -30.62
CA ASP A 101 18.75 -13.26 -30.61
C ASP A 101 19.74 -12.34 -29.86
N VAL A 102 19.47 -12.09 -28.58
CA VAL A 102 20.30 -11.23 -27.71
C VAL A 102 21.74 -11.77 -27.60
N THR A 103 21.93 -13.09 -27.70
CA THR A 103 23.24 -13.75 -27.62
C THR A 103 24.04 -13.71 -28.93
N LYS A 104 23.46 -13.18 -30.01
CA LYS A 104 24.06 -13.09 -31.35
C LYS A 104 24.56 -14.44 -31.88
N GLU A 105 23.80 -15.49 -31.62
CA GLU A 105 24.11 -16.84 -32.12
C GLU A 105 23.76 -16.99 -33.61
N GLY A 106 23.04 -16.03 -34.19
CA GLY A 106 22.58 -16.06 -35.58
C GLY A 106 21.41 -17.00 -35.82
N VAL A 107 20.87 -17.61 -34.76
CA VAL A 107 19.82 -18.63 -34.83
C VAL A 107 18.83 -18.51 -33.65
N ILE A 108 17.54 -18.66 -33.93
CA ILE A 108 16.45 -18.54 -32.95
C ILE A 108 15.71 -19.86 -32.80
N SER A 109 15.39 -20.24 -31.56
CA SER A 109 14.49 -21.35 -31.23
C SER A 109 13.10 -20.84 -30.81
N TRP A 110 12.11 -21.74 -30.82
CA TRP A 110 10.77 -21.43 -30.31
C TRP A 110 10.80 -20.91 -28.87
N ASP A 111 11.63 -21.49 -28.01
CA ASP A 111 11.68 -21.11 -26.60
C ASP A 111 12.22 -19.69 -26.42
N LYS A 112 13.23 -19.27 -27.21
CA LYS A 112 13.72 -17.88 -27.21
C LYS A 112 12.64 -16.91 -27.67
N LEU A 113 11.95 -17.23 -28.78
CA LEU A 113 10.87 -16.40 -29.31
C LEU A 113 9.66 -16.31 -28.36
N ALA A 114 9.24 -17.44 -27.78
CA ALA A 114 8.13 -17.50 -26.83
C ALA A 114 8.44 -16.74 -25.54
N THR A 115 9.68 -16.82 -25.05
CA THR A 115 10.13 -16.06 -23.88
C THR A 115 10.11 -14.56 -24.16
N TYR A 116 10.63 -14.13 -25.31
CA TYR A 116 10.59 -12.73 -25.74
C TYR A 116 9.14 -12.21 -25.86
N LEU A 117 8.25 -12.98 -26.50
CA LEU A 117 6.84 -12.61 -26.64
C LEU A 117 6.13 -12.51 -25.28
N MET A 118 6.41 -13.43 -24.35
CA MET A 118 5.85 -13.35 -22.98
C MET A 118 6.35 -12.12 -22.24
N LEU A 119 7.67 -11.84 -22.26
CA LEU A 119 8.25 -10.66 -21.61
C LEU A 119 7.63 -9.37 -22.14
N LYS A 120 7.49 -9.25 -23.46
CA LYS A 120 6.89 -8.07 -24.09
C LYS A 120 5.40 -7.89 -23.74
N LEU A 121 4.63 -8.99 -23.65
CA LEU A 121 3.23 -8.93 -23.21
C LEU A 121 3.10 -8.49 -21.75
N TYR A 122 4.00 -8.94 -20.87
CA TYR A 122 4.05 -8.46 -19.49
C TYR A 122 4.40 -6.97 -19.42
N ASP A 123 5.43 -6.53 -20.15
CA ASP A 123 5.84 -5.14 -20.20
C ASP A 123 4.70 -4.21 -20.68
N ASN A 124 3.90 -4.66 -21.66
CA ASN A 124 2.80 -3.87 -22.18
C ASN A 124 1.60 -3.80 -21.22
N ASP A 125 1.22 -4.93 -20.59
CA ASP A 125 0.19 -4.95 -19.55
C ASP A 125 0.57 -4.03 -18.37
N ASP A 126 1.83 -4.04 -17.96
CA ASP A 126 2.34 -3.15 -16.90
C ASP A 126 2.35 -1.67 -17.34
N ARG A 127 2.72 -1.38 -18.59
CA ARG A 127 2.64 -0.02 -19.16
C ARG A 127 1.21 0.49 -19.26
N GLU A 128 0.27 -0.34 -19.64
CA GLU A 128 -1.15 0.03 -19.68
C GLU A 128 -1.73 0.22 -18.28
N LYS A 129 -1.36 -0.63 -17.31
CA LYS A 129 -1.75 -0.43 -15.90
C LYS A 129 -1.18 0.86 -15.31
N ALA A 130 0.05 1.22 -15.66
CA ALA A 130 0.69 2.46 -15.20
C ALA A 130 0.06 3.71 -15.83
N SER A 131 -0.19 3.69 -17.14
CA SER A 131 -0.75 4.81 -17.90
C SER A 131 -2.27 4.93 -17.79
N SER A 132 -2.99 3.85 -17.47
CA SER A 132 -4.45 3.88 -17.34
C SER A 132 -4.88 4.61 -16.07
N VAL A 133 -5.56 5.73 -16.30
CA VAL A 133 -6.22 6.48 -15.25
C VAL A 133 -7.42 5.69 -14.75
N PRO A 134 -7.64 5.56 -13.43
CA PRO A 134 -8.85 4.90 -12.91
C PRO A 134 -10.13 5.54 -13.48
N ASN A 135 -11.03 4.71 -14.02
CA ASN A 135 -12.34 5.17 -14.49
C ASN A 135 -13.31 5.27 -13.31
N TRP A 136 -13.56 6.50 -12.87
CA TRP A 136 -14.40 6.79 -11.71
C TRP A 136 -15.88 6.66 -12.05
N LYS A 137 -16.58 5.77 -11.35
CA LYS A 137 -18.05 5.73 -11.38
C LYS A 137 -18.61 6.98 -10.70
N SER A 138 -19.79 7.43 -11.13
CA SER A 138 -20.47 8.57 -10.51
C SER A 138 -20.64 8.36 -9.00
N GLY A 139 -20.35 9.40 -8.22
CA GLY A 139 -20.41 9.34 -6.76
C GLY A 139 -21.79 8.91 -6.26
N LYS A 140 -21.82 7.91 -5.39
CA LYS A 140 -23.04 7.47 -4.70
C LYS A 140 -23.16 8.20 -3.37
N ASN A 141 -24.34 8.76 -3.09
CA ASN A 141 -24.65 9.26 -1.75
C ASN A 141 -24.98 8.07 -0.85
N LEU A 142 -24.10 7.78 0.11
CA LEU A 142 -24.35 6.77 1.13
C LEU A 142 -25.25 7.33 2.23
N MET A 143 -26.13 6.49 2.78
CA MET A 143 -26.83 6.82 4.01
C MET A 143 -25.81 6.94 5.14
N ASN A 144 -25.67 8.16 5.67
CA ASN A 144 -24.70 8.43 6.72
C ASN A 144 -25.36 8.25 8.09
N ALA A 145 -25.00 7.20 8.82
CA ALA A 145 -25.40 7.02 10.22
C ALA A 145 -24.61 7.94 11.18
N HIS A 146 -23.49 8.51 10.73
CA HIS A 146 -22.69 9.43 11.55
C HIS A 146 -23.35 10.80 11.65
N ARG A 147 -23.45 11.30 12.88
CA ARG A 147 -23.95 12.65 13.18
C ARG A 147 -22.85 13.72 13.21
N ASP A 148 -21.59 13.28 13.33
CA ASP A 148 -20.41 14.15 13.35
C ASP A 148 -19.35 13.66 12.33
N SER A 149 -18.22 14.36 12.25
CA SER A 149 -17.12 14.05 11.35
C SER A 149 -16.59 12.63 11.59
N VAL A 150 -16.55 11.85 10.51
CA VAL A 150 -15.83 10.58 10.45
C VAL A 150 -14.33 10.86 10.60
N LYS A 151 -13.66 10.11 11.47
CA LYS A 151 -12.23 10.27 11.77
C LYS A 151 -11.34 9.46 10.86
N ARG A 152 -11.74 8.22 10.57
CA ARG A 152 -11.06 7.31 9.67
C ARG A 152 -12.07 6.29 9.11
N ILE A 153 -11.76 5.72 7.96
CA ILE A 153 -12.43 4.55 7.41
C ILE A 153 -11.33 3.54 7.08
N GLN A 154 -11.53 2.26 7.39
CA GLN A 154 -10.55 1.22 7.11
C GLN A 154 -11.28 -0.03 6.61
N HIS A 155 -10.71 -0.67 5.59
CA HIS A 155 -11.17 -1.99 5.14
C HIS A 155 -10.65 -3.06 6.10
N MET A 156 -11.48 -4.04 6.37
CA MET A 156 -11.23 -5.18 7.22
C MET A 156 -11.15 -6.42 6.35
N ASP A 157 -9.93 -6.87 6.07
CA ASP A 157 -9.69 -8.03 5.21
C ASP A 157 -10.38 -9.29 5.74
N SER A 158 -10.30 -9.54 7.06
CA SER A 158 -10.84 -10.74 7.71
C SER A 158 -12.33 -10.98 7.46
N PHE A 159 -13.11 -9.92 7.24
CA PHE A 159 -14.57 -10.00 7.07
C PHE A 159 -15.06 -9.45 5.73
N ASN A 160 -14.17 -8.89 4.91
CA ASN A 160 -14.49 -8.09 3.73
C ASN A 160 -15.56 -7.03 4.03
N ARG A 161 -15.25 -6.16 4.99
CA ARG A 161 -16.15 -5.09 5.46
C ARG A 161 -15.37 -3.80 5.66
N TYR A 162 -16.07 -2.68 5.66
CA TYR A 162 -15.47 -1.39 6.02
C TYR A 162 -15.94 -0.98 7.41
N ILE A 163 -15.01 -0.53 8.25
CA ILE A 163 -15.33 0.11 9.52
C ILE A 163 -15.08 1.61 9.41
N SER A 164 -15.94 2.38 10.04
CA SER A 164 -15.78 3.83 10.16
C SER A 164 -16.13 4.27 11.57
N ILE A 165 -15.37 5.22 12.10
CA ILE A 165 -15.60 5.76 13.43
C ILE A 165 -15.68 7.27 13.35
N SER A 166 -16.70 7.86 13.96
CA SER A 166 -16.87 9.31 14.08
C SER A 166 -16.27 9.85 15.37
N LYS A 167 -16.06 11.18 15.37
CA LYS A 167 -15.54 11.92 16.51
C LYS A 167 -16.32 11.68 17.81
N GLU A 168 -17.64 11.57 17.75
CA GLU A 168 -18.49 11.32 18.93
C GLU A 168 -18.54 9.86 19.38
N GLY A 169 -17.86 8.94 18.70
CA GLY A 169 -17.88 7.52 19.06
C GLY A 169 -18.93 6.66 18.37
N THR A 170 -19.61 7.15 17.33
CA THR A 170 -20.45 6.26 16.52
C THR A 170 -19.55 5.45 15.58
N VAL A 171 -19.64 4.12 15.69
CA VAL A 171 -18.92 3.16 14.85
C VAL A 171 -19.92 2.54 13.88
N CYS A 172 -19.63 2.56 12.59
CA CYS A 172 -20.47 1.96 11.56
C CYS A 172 -19.67 0.96 10.74
N ILE A 173 -20.25 -0.22 10.53
CA ILE A 173 -19.70 -1.29 9.69
C ILE A 173 -20.52 -1.36 8.40
N TYR A 174 -19.85 -1.36 7.26
CA TYR A 174 -20.45 -1.44 5.92
C TYR A 174 -19.98 -2.70 5.18
N ASN A 175 -20.80 -3.17 4.23
CA ASN A 175 -20.39 -4.18 3.24
C ASN A 175 -19.62 -3.55 2.07
N ASP A 176 -19.23 -4.39 1.11
CA ASP A 176 -18.48 -3.99 -0.09
C ASP A 176 -19.30 -3.07 -1.00
N GLU A 177 -20.62 -3.22 -1.00
CA GLU A 177 -21.56 -2.33 -1.69
C GLU A 177 -21.86 -1.03 -0.93
N MET A 178 -21.18 -0.80 0.20
CA MET A 178 -21.29 0.41 1.03
C MET A 178 -22.66 0.62 1.68
N GLN A 179 -23.36 -0.49 1.92
CA GLN A 179 -24.59 -0.56 2.70
C GLN A 179 -24.24 -0.78 4.16
N LEU A 180 -24.94 -0.06 5.04
CA LEU A 180 -24.73 -0.13 6.49
C LEU A 180 -25.20 -1.49 7.00
N TYR A 181 -24.28 -2.23 7.62
CA TYR A 181 -24.56 -3.51 8.27
C TYR A 181 -24.94 -3.32 9.74
N LYS A 182 -24.09 -2.64 10.52
CA LYS A 182 -24.29 -2.48 11.97
C LYS A 182 -23.71 -1.16 12.48
N THR A 183 -24.31 -0.64 13.55
CA THR A 183 -23.85 0.57 14.23
C THR A 183 -23.65 0.31 15.72
N PHE A 184 -22.57 0.82 16.27
CA PHE A 184 -22.22 0.73 17.69
C PHE A 184 -21.87 2.11 18.25
N LYS A 185 -21.89 2.23 19.58
CA LYS A 185 -21.35 3.40 20.28
C LYS A 185 -20.11 2.98 21.05
N ALA A 186 -18.95 3.43 20.59
CA ALA A 186 -17.70 3.35 21.34
C ALA A 186 -17.68 4.47 22.39
N GLY A 187 -17.15 4.16 23.56
CA GLY A 187 -17.11 5.06 24.70
C GLY A 187 -16.31 4.47 25.85
N THR A 188 -16.14 5.30 26.88
CA THR A 188 -15.40 4.99 28.10
C THR A 188 -16.22 5.41 29.32
N GLU A 189 -15.92 4.83 30.47
CA GLU A 189 -16.51 5.24 31.75
C GLU A 189 -15.77 6.42 32.38
N SER A 190 -14.59 6.76 31.87
CA SER A 190 -13.71 7.81 32.42
C SER A 190 -14.33 9.21 32.34
N CYS A 191 -15.27 9.44 31.42
CA CYS A 191 -16.02 10.70 31.33
C CYS A 191 -17.37 10.53 30.62
N LYS A 192 -18.20 11.57 30.68
CA LYS A 192 -19.49 11.58 29.97
C LYS A 192 -19.27 11.59 28.47
N ILE A 193 -20.10 10.84 27.73
CA ILE A 193 -20.02 10.72 26.25
C ILE A 193 -20.01 12.08 25.54
N ARG A 194 -20.68 13.10 26.08
CA ARG A 194 -20.74 14.45 25.48
C ARG A 194 -19.39 15.18 25.50
N ASP A 195 -18.54 14.85 26.47
CA ASP A 195 -17.23 15.48 26.69
C ASP A 195 -16.09 14.61 26.14
N LEU A 196 -16.41 13.43 25.59
CA LEU A 196 -15.49 12.45 25.06
C LEU A 196 -15.41 12.56 23.54
N TRP A 197 -14.20 12.75 23.01
CA TRP A 197 -13.97 12.63 21.58
C TRP A 197 -13.00 11.50 21.27
N ILE A 198 -13.31 10.75 20.23
CA ILE A 198 -12.36 9.86 19.58
C ILE A 198 -11.43 10.71 18.72
N THR A 199 -10.14 10.56 18.94
CA THR A 199 -9.12 11.24 18.14
C THR A 199 -8.84 10.45 16.87
N ASP A 200 -8.63 9.14 17.00
CA ASP A 200 -8.32 8.21 15.90
C ASP A 200 -8.64 6.74 16.28
N PHE A 201 -8.57 5.84 15.30
CA PHE A 201 -8.60 4.39 15.54
C PHE A 201 -7.74 3.63 14.52
N VAL A 202 -7.38 2.40 14.85
CA VAL A 202 -6.67 1.50 13.92
C VAL A 202 -7.15 0.05 14.10
N LEU A 203 -7.26 -0.67 12.99
CA LEU A 203 -7.50 -2.11 12.98
C LEU A 203 -6.22 -2.89 13.29
N MET A 204 -6.34 -3.85 14.19
CA MET A 204 -5.30 -4.83 14.51
C MET A 204 -5.68 -6.15 13.84
N THR A 205 -5.34 -6.27 12.55
CA THR A 205 -5.88 -7.31 11.65
C THR A 205 -5.45 -8.73 12.03
N ASN A 206 -4.19 -8.94 12.43
CA ASN A 206 -3.66 -10.24 12.87
C ASN A 206 -4.37 -10.80 14.12
N VAL A 207 -4.97 -9.96 14.96
CA VAL A 207 -5.62 -10.35 16.23
C VAL A 207 -7.12 -10.03 16.29
N ASN A 208 -7.70 -9.60 15.15
CA ASN A 208 -9.11 -9.18 15.00
C ASN A 208 -9.57 -8.19 16.08
N LYS A 209 -8.76 -7.19 16.38
CA LYS A 209 -9.07 -6.14 17.38
C LYS A 209 -9.12 -4.76 16.75
N VAL A 210 -9.74 -3.82 17.45
CA VAL A 210 -9.77 -2.41 17.06
C VAL A 210 -9.25 -1.57 18.22
N ALA A 211 -8.15 -0.85 18.01
CA ALA A 211 -7.63 0.11 18.97
C ALA A 211 -8.24 1.49 18.70
N VAL A 212 -8.75 2.14 19.73
CA VAL A 212 -9.43 3.44 19.66
C VAL A 212 -8.79 4.39 20.65
N ALA A 213 -8.42 5.58 20.18
CA ALA A 213 -7.84 6.65 20.99
C ALA A 213 -8.87 7.70 21.39
N TYR A 214 -8.76 8.20 22.62
CA TYR A 214 -9.69 9.16 23.19
C TYR A 214 -8.99 10.41 23.74
N THR A 215 -9.73 11.52 23.80
CA THR A 215 -9.29 12.77 24.46
C THR A 215 -9.13 12.65 25.96
N SER A 216 -9.64 11.59 26.58
CA SER A 216 -9.46 11.25 27.99
C SER A 216 -8.08 10.66 28.31
N LYS A 217 -7.12 10.67 27.37
CA LYS A 217 -5.76 10.14 27.52
C LYS A 217 -5.73 8.63 27.80
N GLU A 218 -6.57 7.89 27.09
CA GLU A 218 -6.63 6.44 27.17
C GLU A 218 -6.75 5.83 25.77
N LEU A 219 -6.27 4.60 25.63
CA LEU A 219 -6.50 3.75 24.46
C LEU A 219 -7.38 2.58 24.89
N ILE A 220 -8.43 2.30 24.13
CA ILE A 220 -9.28 1.12 24.34
C ILE A 220 -9.12 0.18 23.17
N ILE A 221 -8.84 -1.08 23.47
CA ILE A 221 -8.78 -2.15 22.47
C ILE A 221 -10.06 -2.96 22.61
N TYR A 222 -10.86 -2.95 21.55
CA TYR A 222 -12.06 -3.77 21.41
C TYR A 222 -11.72 -5.07 20.71
N ASP A 223 -12.22 -6.18 21.22
CA ASP A 223 -12.23 -7.46 20.52
C ASP A 223 -13.40 -7.49 19.54
N MET A 224 -13.11 -7.95 18.32
CA MET A 224 -14.12 -8.07 17.29
C MET A 224 -14.55 -9.53 17.17
N THR A 225 -15.76 -9.79 17.65
CA THR A 225 -16.35 -11.13 17.58
C THR A 225 -16.73 -11.49 16.14
N SER A 226 -16.95 -12.77 15.87
CA SER A 226 -17.46 -13.25 14.57
C SER A 226 -18.81 -12.65 14.15
N LYS A 227 -19.60 -12.17 15.13
CA LYS A 227 -20.86 -11.44 14.91
C LYS A 227 -20.66 -9.94 14.65
N LEU A 228 -19.40 -9.51 14.48
CA LEU A 228 -18.98 -8.13 14.29
C LEU A 228 -19.40 -7.22 15.46
N GLU A 229 -19.52 -7.78 16.67
CA GLU A 229 -19.75 -7.01 17.89
C GLU A 229 -18.44 -6.65 18.54
N LEU A 230 -18.35 -5.39 18.99
CA LEU A 230 -17.20 -4.84 19.69
C LEU A 230 -17.38 -5.04 21.18
N SER A 231 -16.61 -5.96 21.77
CA SER A 231 -16.51 -6.12 23.21
C SER A 231 -15.23 -5.45 23.71
N LEU A 232 -15.27 -4.79 24.87
CA LEU A 232 -14.10 -4.12 25.43
C LEU A 232 -13.15 -5.20 25.98
N ALA A 233 -11.92 -5.27 25.46
CA ALA A 233 -10.93 -6.26 25.88
C ALA A 233 -9.86 -5.64 26.80
N TYR A 234 -9.28 -4.51 26.39
CA TYR A 234 -8.23 -3.82 27.14
C TYR A 234 -8.50 -2.33 27.25
N ARG A 235 -8.19 -1.75 28.40
CA ARG A 235 -8.15 -0.29 28.62
C ARG A 235 -6.74 0.09 29.08
N ILE A 236 -6.00 0.79 28.22
CA ILE A 236 -4.66 1.29 28.49
C ILE A 236 -4.78 2.71 29.04
N VAL A 237 -4.25 2.92 30.26
CA VAL A 237 -4.31 4.17 31.02
C VAL A 237 -2.91 4.60 31.48
N GLY A 238 -2.79 5.83 31.97
CA GLY A 238 -1.49 6.38 32.38
C GLY A 238 -0.73 7.07 31.23
N ILE A 239 -1.45 7.52 30.20
CA ILE A 239 -0.84 8.31 29.13
C ILE A 239 -0.81 9.78 29.56
N ASP A 240 0.36 10.40 29.52
CA ASP A 240 0.56 11.78 29.99
C ASP A 240 -0.22 12.82 29.19
N SER A 241 -0.45 12.52 27.92
CA SER A 241 -0.93 13.44 26.91
C SER A 241 -1.97 12.75 26.01
N THR A 242 -2.76 13.54 25.28
CA THR A 242 -3.84 12.99 24.45
C THR A 242 -3.25 12.34 23.18
N PRO A 243 -3.51 11.04 22.93
CA PRO A 243 -3.14 10.41 21.67
C PRO A 243 -3.94 11.06 20.53
N TYR A 244 -3.26 11.45 19.46
CA TYR A 244 -3.85 12.16 18.32
C TYR A 244 -3.98 11.28 17.07
N CYS A 245 -2.97 10.48 16.75
CA CYS A 245 -2.95 9.58 15.60
C CYS A 245 -2.44 8.19 15.99
N LEU A 246 -3.00 7.15 15.38
CA LEU A 246 -2.65 5.75 15.61
C LEU A 246 -2.14 5.07 14.34
N ASP A 247 -1.22 4.13 14.52
CA ASP A 247 -0.79 3.16 13.53
C ASP A 247 -0.55 1.78 14.17
N TYR A 248 -0.79 0.73 13.39
CA TYR A 248 -0.58 -0.64 13.82
C TYR A 248 0.11 -1.41 12.71
N TRP A 249 1.23 -2.03 13.06
CA TRP A 249 1.97 -2.92 12.18
C TRP A 249 2.03 -4.30 12.81
N SER A 250 1.88 -5.33 11.98
CA SER A 250 2.14 -6.71 12.35
C SER A 250 2.99 -7.34 11.26
N ASP A 251 3.96 -8.15 11.65
CA ASP A 251 4.79 -8.88 10.71
C ASP A 251 3.94 -9.93 9.97
N THR A 252 4.14 -10.00 8.64
CA THR A 252 3.47 -10.97 7.77
C THR A 252 4.02 -12.38 7.93
N GLU A 253 5.31 -12.51 8.28
CA GLU A 253 5.96 -13.81 8.47
C GLU A 253 5.76 -14.35 9.89
N ASN A 254 5.89 -13.48 10.89
CA ASN A 254 5.66 -13.81 12.30
C ASN A 254 4.61 -12.89 12.93
N PRO A 255 3.30 -13.21 12.83
CA PRO A 255 2.26 -12.29 13.30
C PRO A 255 2.19 -12.10 14.82
N ASN A 256 3.05 -12.79 15.59
CA ASN A 256 3.25 -12.51 17.01
C ASN A 256 3.99 -11.20 17.26
N ASP A 257 4.88 -10.81 16.33
CA ASP A 257 5.58 -9.54 16.37
C ASP A 257 4.68 -8.47 15.79
N ALA A 258 4.23 -7.58 16.68
CA ALA A 258 3.35 -6.48 16.30
C ALA A 258 3.68 -5.21 17.08
N ILE A 259 3.35 -4.06 16.52
CA ILE A 259 3.64 -2.76 17.09
C ILE A 259 2.38 -1.91 17.00
N LEU A 260 1.86 -1.49 18.15
CA LEU A 260 0.85 -0.44 18.25
C LEU A 260 1.55 0.87 18.58
N SER A 261 1.45 1.85 17.70
CA SER A 261 2.11 3.14 17.87
C SER A 261 1.13 4.30 17.77
N TRP A 262 1.44 5.39 18.48
CA TRP A 262 0.67 6.62 18.41
C TRP A 262 1.54 7.85 18.56
N GLY A 263 1.06 8.94 17.97
CA GLY A 263 1.57 10.27 18.21
C GLY A 263 0.62 11.04 19.11
N ASP A 264 1.13 11.95 19.93
CA ASP A 264 0.34 12.72 20.87
C ASP A 264 0.24 14.23 20.50
N VAL A 265 -0.45 15.00 21.36
CA VAL A 265 -0.57 16.46 21.23
C VAL A 265 0.62 17.25 21.80
N LYS A 266 1.62 16.61 22.42
CA LYS A 266 2.87 17.30 22.80
C LYS A 266 3.94 17.18 21.71
N GLY A 267 3.75 16.25 20.76
CA GLY A 267 4.70 15.91 19.71
C GLY A 267 5.60 14.72 20.06
N ASP A 268 5.23 13.96 21.09
CA ASP A 268 5.84 12.69 21.44
C ASP A 268 5.28 11.57 20.55
N VAL A 269 6.14 10.58 20.31
CA VAL A 269 5.82 9.34 19.62
C VAL A 269 5.97 8.21 20.63
N HIS A 270 4.95 7.37 20.69
CA HIS A 270 4.84 6.25 21.60
C HIS A 270 4.62 4.96 20.82
N ALA A 271 5.13 3.85 21.33
CA ALA A 271 4.90 2.53 20.77
C ALA A 271 4.89 1.45 21.85
N ILE A 272 3.96 0.50 21.72
CA ILE A 272 3.97 -0.77 22.43
C ILE A 272 4.34 -1.86 21.44
N LEU A 273 5.43 -2.57 21.72
CA LEU A 273 5.91 -3.68 20.91
C LEU A 273 5.50 -4.98 21.57
N PHE A 274 4.74 -5.79 20.85
CA PHE A 274 4.28 -7.11 21.23
C PHE A 274 5.17 -8.18 20.60
N ASN A 275 5.48 -9.23 21.37
CA ASN A 275 6.25 -10.39 20.91
C ASN A 275 5.42 -11.69 20.84
N SER A 276 4.15 -11.64 21.28
CA SER A 276 3.22 -12.77 21.38
C SER A 276 1.78 -12.35 21.07
N ALA A 277 1.61 -11.42 20.12
CA ALA A 277 0.34 -10.73 19.87
C ALA A 277 -0.84 -11.69 19.62
N ILE A 278 -0.62 -12.80 18.91
CA ILE A 278 -1.66 -13.80 18.62
C ILE A 278 -2.13 -14.51 19.90
N ILE A 279 -1.20 -14.83 20.79
CA ILE A 279 -1.49 -15.57 22.03
C ILE A 279 -2.21 -14.64 23.02
N ALA A 280 -1.58 -13.51 23.32
CA ALA A 280 -2.14 -12.48 24.17
C ALA A 280 -1.38 -11.16 23.94
N LEU A 281 -2.11 -10.04 23.89
CA LEU A 281 -1.47 -8.71 23.89
C LEU A 281 -0.89 -8.36 25.25
N PHE A 282 -1.60 -8.73 26.32
CA PHE A 282 -1.19 -8.53 27.71
C PHE A 282 -1.53 -9.80 28.49
N GLU A 283 -0.52 -10.44 29.08
CA GLU A 283 -0.76 -11.53 30.03
C GLU A 283 -1.55 -11.01 31.23
N ARG A 284 -2.56 -11.75 31.68
CA ARG A 284 -3.34 -11.34 32.85
C ARG A 284 -2.46 -11.39 34.10
N PRO A 285 -2.34 -10.30 34.88
CA PRO A 285 -1.63 -10.35 36.15
C PRO A 285 -2.29 -11.39 37.07
N PRO A 286 -1.52 -12.21 37.80
CA PRO A 286 -2.06 -13.29 38.63
C PRO A 286 -3.02 -12.83 39.74
N GLN A 287 -3.11 -11.52 40.00
CA GLN A 287 -3.94 -10.91 41.05
C GLN A 287 -5.31 -10.42 40.57
N GLN A 288 -5.64 -10.44 39.27
CA GLN A 288 -6.98 -10.07 38.81
C GLN A 288 -7.97 -11.23 39.06
N THR A 289 -8.96 -11.00 39.92
CA THR A 289 -10.08 -11.94 40.12
C THR A 289 -10.82 -12.19 38.80
N ASN A 290 -11.25 -13.43 38.57
CA ASN A 290 -11.86 -13.92 37.31
C ASN A 290 -13.14 -13.19 36.84
N ASN A 291 -13.58 -12.11 37.50
CA ASN A 291 -14.84 -11.41 37.24
C ASN A 291 -14.70 -10.04 36.56
N ALA A 292 -13.49 -9.57 36.23
CA ALA A 292 -13.36 -8.32 35.49
C ALA A 292 -13.76 -8.50 34.01
N ALA A 293 -14.72 -7.70 33.53
CA ALA A 293 -15.21 -7.76 32.15
C ALA A 293 -14.13 -7.40 31.10
N TYR A 294 -13.05 -6.73 31.52
CA TYR A 294 -11.92 -6.33 30.69
C TYR A 294 -10.63 -6.19 31.52
N THR A 295 -9.48 -6.18 30.85
CA THR A 295 -8.18 -5.98 31.50
C THR A 295 -7.78 -4.50 31.46
N ARG A 296 -7.59 -3.88 32.63
CA ARG A 296 -7.00 -2.54 32.76
C ARG A 296 -5.47 -2.65 32.78
N VAL A 297 -4.80 -1.88 31.92
CA VAL A 297 -3.35 -1.89 31.74
C VAL A 297 -2.81 -0.50 32.04
N GLN A 298 -1.93 -0.34 33.03
CA GLN A 298 -1.21 0.91 33.28
C GLN A 298 0.03 0.95 32.38
N LEU A 299 0.32 2.09 31.78
CA LEU A 299 1.48 2.25 30.89
C LEU A 299 2.81 2.04 31.65
N GLU A 300 2.89 2.55 32.88
CA GLU A 300 4.02 2.35 33.80
C GLU A 300 4.30 0.86 34.08
N ASP A 301 3.27 0.01 34.10
CA ASP A 301 3.45 -1.43 34.31
C ASP A 301 4.17 -2.09 33.12
N ILE A 302 3.95 -1.59 31.90
CA ILE A 302 4.64 -2.06 30.70
C ILE A 302 6.10 -1.59 30.72
N GLU A 303 6.35 -0.34 31.11
CA GLU A 303 7.71 0.22 31.29
C GLU A 303 8.53 -0.56 32.33
N ASN A 304 7.88 -0.91 33.45
CA ASN A 304 8.48 -1.69 34.51
C ASN A 304 8.66 -3.18 34.13
N GLY A 305 8.12 -3.61 32.98
CA GLY A 305 8.28 -4.97 32.46
C GLY A 305 7.42 -6.01 33.17
N ILE A 306 6.29 -5.61 33.76
CA ILE A 306 5.32 -6.53 34.37
C ILE A 306 4.70 -7.45 33.30
N TYR A 307 4.42 -6.88 32.12
CA TYR A 307 3.96 -7.63 30.95
C TYR A 307 5.15 -8.12 30.14
N LYS A 308 5.49 -9.41 30.25
CA LYS A 308 6.65 -9.99 29.54
C LYS A 308 6.53 -9.98 28.03
N ASN A 309 5.29 -9.93 27.54
CA ASN A 309 4.93 -9.98 26.12
C ASN A 309 4.78 -8.59 25.47
N ALA A 310 4.95 -7.51 26.24
CA ALA A 310 4.82 -6.14 25.78
C ALA A 310 6.00 -5.30 26.28
N SER A 311 6.55 -4.45 25.41
CA SER A 311 7.54 -3.44 25.80
C SER A 311 7.07 -2.08 25.33
N TYR A 312 7.37 -1.04 26.10
CA TYR A 312 6.95 0.32 25.80
C TYR A 312 8.15 1.20 25.45
N LEU A 313 7.92 2.07 24.48
CA LEU A 313 8.89 2.98 23.92
C LEU A 313 8.25 4.36 23.74
N THR A 314 8.99 5.40 24.09
CA THR A 314 8.59 6.78 23.85
C THR A 314 9.77 7.67 23.50
N TYR A 315 9.54 8.67 22.64
CA TYR A 315 10.49 9.73 22.37
C TYR A 315 9.83 11.01 21.89
N HIS A 316 10.45 12.14 22.23
CA HIS A 316 10.04 13.45 21.71
C HIS A 316 10.47 13.62 20.25
N ALA A 317 9.51 13.73 19.34
CA ALA A 317 9.76 13.87 17.90
C ALA A 317 9.56 15.30 17.42
N HIS A 318 8.51 15.97 17.89
CA HIS A 318 8.05 17.24 17.35
C HIS A 318 7.76 18.26 18.45
N ALA A 319 7.95 19.55 18.16
CA ALA A 319 7.56 20.62 19.08
C ALA A 319 6.05 20.95 19.03
N GLU A 320 5.32 20.37 18.07
CA GLU A 320 3.86 20.49 17.92
C GLU A 320 3.23 19.10 17.80
N TRP A 321 1.90 19.04 17.68
CA TRP A 321 1.15 17.79 17.60
C TRP A 321 1.69 16.87 16.51
N THR A 322 1.86 15.60 16.85
CA THR A 322 2.20 14.56 15.89
C THR A 322 0.94 14.29 15.04
N ARG A 323 0.99 14.64 13.75
CA ARG A 323 -0.16 14.61 12.83
C ARG A 323 -0.47 13.22 12.31
N GLN A 324 0.57 12.47 12.00
CA GLN A 324 0.49 11.11 11.49
C GLN A 324 1.75 10.37 11.91
N ILE A 325 1.61 9.06 12.13
CA ILE A 325 2.69 8.12 12.42
C ILE A 325 2.51 6.89 11.52
N LYS A 326 3.61 6.25 11.14
CA LYS A 326 3.63 4.96 10.46
C LYS A 326 4.90 4.20 10.84
N TYR A 327 4.79 2.91 11.15
CA TYR A 327 5.97 2.05 11.28
C TYR A 327 6.37 1.48 9.91
N ALA A 328 7.59 1.78 9.48
CA ALA A 328 8.20 1.25 8.26
C ALA A 328 9.16 0.12 8.64
N ASP A 329 8.69 -1.12 8.52
CA ASP A 329 9.45 -2.33 8.87
C ASP A 329 10.73 -2.55 8.06
N HIS A 330 10.76 -2.27 6.75
CA HIS A 330 11.95 -2.43 5.93
C HIS A 330 13.07 -1.46 6.34
N LEU A 331 12.69 -0.30 6.85
CA LEU A 331 13.60 0.70 7.39
C LEU A 331 13.81 0.51 8.90
N GLU A 332 13.02 -0.35 9.54
CA GLU A 332 12.96 -0.53 10.99
C GLU A 332 12.85 0.80 11.73
N CYS A 333 11.97 1.68 11.24
CA CYS A 333 11.85 3.03 11.79
C CYS A 333 10.40 3.48 11.91
N PHE A 334 10.17 4.37 12.88
CA PHE A 334 8.95 5.14 13.00
C PHE A 334 9.08 6.41 12.16
N ILE A 335 8.16 6.59 11.21
CA ILE A 335 8.03 7.83 10.45
C ILE A 335 6.89 8.62 11.09
N SER A 336 7.15 9.87 11.44
CA SER A 336 6.18 10.75 12.09
C SER A 336 6.24 12.14 11.47
N CYS A 337 5.11 12.84 11.38
CA CYS A 337 5.05 14.18 10.81
C CYS A 337 4.29 15.18 11.67
N SER A 338 4.57 16.46 11.47
CA SER A 338 3.94 17.57 12.16
C SER A 338 3.83 18.82 11.28
N THR A 339 3.00 19.78 11.70
CA THR A 339 2.89 21.11 11.07
C THR A 339 4.02 22.06 11.46
N ASN A 340 4.94 21.61 12.31
CA ASN A 340 6.16 22.35 12.61
C ASN A 340 7.12 22.35 11.41
N THR A 341 7.82 23.46 11.17
CA THR A 341 8.78 23.56 10.06
C THR A 341 10.10 22.83 10.35
N LYS A 342 10.63 22.94 11.58
CA LYS A 342 11.92 22.36 11.96
C LYS A 342 11.85 20.85 12.16
N THR A 343 10.73 20.38 12.69
CA THR A 343 10.47 18.96 12.92
C THR A 343 9.30 18.52 12.05
N ALA A 344 9.32 18.83 10.75
CA ALA A 344 8.19 18.55 9.86
C ALA A 344 7.99 17.04 9.65
N LEU A 345 9.09 16.31 9.53
CA LEU A 345 9.12 14.86 9.38
C LEU A 345 10.31 14.30 10.19
N VAL A 346 10.07 13.26 10.98
CA VAL A 346 11.08 12.66 11.85
C VAL A 346 11.08 11.15 11.68
N PHE A 347 12.28 10.59 11.51
CA PHE A 347 12.55 9.16 11.48
C PHE A 347 13.18 8.73 12.81
N GLY A 348 12.45 7.94 13.58
CA GLY A 348 12.93 7.26 14.79
C GLY A 348 13.40 5.85 14.45
N TRP A 349 14.70 5.66 14.27
CA TRP A 349 15.27 4.35 13.93
C TRP A 349 15.29 3.42 15.14
N MET A 350 14.95 2.15 14.93
CA MET A 350 15.08 1.11 15.95
C MET A 350 16.45 0.46 15.88
N ASP A 351 16.95 0.01 17.03
CA ASP A 351 18.13 -0.83 17.14
C ASP A 351 17.72 -2.27 17.46
N LYS A 352 18.29 -3.22 16.71
CA LYS A 352 18.18 -4.67 16.95
C LYS A 352 19.18 -5.18 17.99
N SER A 353 20.23 -4.41 18.29
CA SER A 353 21.40 -4.87 19.04
C SER A 353 21.22 -4.86 20.57
N GLY A 354 20.15 -4.23 21.07
CA GLY A 354 19.87 -4.07 22.50
C GLY A 354 19.32 -5.32 23.21
N LEU A 355 20.02 -6.46 23.16
CA LEU A 355 19.75 -7.58 24.07
C LEU A 355 20.09 -7.15 25.51
N THR A 356 19.17 -6.46 26.18
CA THR A 356 19.29 -6.16 27.60
C THR A 356 18.75 -7.36 28.39
N VAL A 357 19.67 -8.21 28.85
CA VAL A 357 19.37 -9.26 29.82
C VAL A 357 19.00 -8.59 31.14
N ARG A 358 17.70 -8.40 31.39
CA ARG A 358 17.23 -8.17 32.76
C ARG A 358 17.25 -9.54 33.46
N VAL A 359 18.04 -9.62 34.53
CA VAL A 359 18.36 -10.79 35.35
C VAL A 359 17.32 -11.93 35.27
N ASN A 360 17.78 -13.10 34.85
CA ASN A 360 17.12 -14.42 34.75
C ASN A 360 16.21 -14.72 33.53
N TYR A 361 15.96 -13.79 32.60
CA TYR A 361 15.30 -14.12 31.33
C TYR A 361 15.87 -13.30 30.15
N SER A 362 16.06 -13.93 28.99
CA SER A 362 16.43 -13.26 27.75
C SER A 362 15.17 -12.70 27.07
N VAL A 363 14.84 -11.43 27.35
CA VAL A 363 13.82 -10.69 26.59
C VAL A 363 14.52 -9.92 25.47
N ARG A 364 14.08 -10.09 24.22
CA ARG A 364 14.50 -9.22 23.11
C ARG A 364 13.83 -7.85 23.29
N ILE A 365 14.51 -6.92 23.97
CA ILE A 365 14.04 -5.55 24.10
C ILE A 365 14.53 -4.76 22.89
N ARG A 366 13.63 -4.39 21.97
CA ARG A 366 14.00 -3.47 20.88
C ARG A 366 14.05 -2.06 21.48
N GLN A 367 15.16 -1.35 21.30
CA GLN A 367 15.35 0.02 21.78
C GLN A 367 15.42 0.99 20.61
N LEU A 368 15.15 2.28 20.85
CA LEU A 368 15.42 3.30 19.83
C LEU A 368 16.92 3.51 19.69
N ARG A 369 17.35 3.64 18.45
CA ARG A 369 18.66 4.19 18.13
C ARG A 369 18.63 5.68 18.47
N GLU A 370 19.71 6.18 19.06
CA GLU A 370 19.83 7.60 19.43
C GLU A 370 19.79 8.52 18.19
N VAL A 371 20.14 7.98 17.02
CA VAL A 371 20.11 8.72 15.74
C VAL A 371 18.67 8.93 15.29
N ARG A 372 18.24 10.20 15.29
CA ARG A 372 16.98 10.65 14.69
C ARG A 372 17.29 11.50 13.48
N ASN A 373 16.73 11.14 12.32
CA ASN A 373 16.83 11.99 11.14
C ASN A 373 15.60 12.91 11.10
N VAL A 374 15.83 14.20 10.97
CA VAL A 374 14.79 15.22 10.90
C VAL A 374 14.86 15.87 9.54
N VAL A 375 13.70 16.01 8.88
CA VAL A 375 13.58 16.73 7.61
C VAL A 375 12.81 18.02 7.87
N GLU A 376 13.46 19.13 7.53
CA GLU A 376 12.85 20.45 7.59
C GLU A 376 12.03 20.70 6.32
N ILE A 377 10.77 21.09 6.49
CA ILE A 377 9.88 21.42 5.37
C ILE A 377 9.11 22.67 5.76
N ASN A 378 9.18 23.69 4.90
CA ASN A 378 8.53 24.98 5.14
C ASN A 378 7.02 24.80 5.40
N GLN A 379 6.53 25.36 6.52
CA GLN A 379 5.15 25.27 7.02
C GLN A 379 4.71 23.87 7.51
N GLY A 380 5.59 22.87 7.45
CA GLY A 380 5.32 21.51 7.90
C GLY A 380 4.42 20.68 6.99
N LEU A 381 3.97 19.55 7.50
CA LEU A 381 3.21 18.51 6.79
C LEU A 381 1.85 18.26 7.42
N ASN A 382 0.87 17.90 6.60
CA ASN A 382 -0.42 17.40 7.08
C ASN A 382 -0.48 15.87 7.15
N SER A 383 0.19 15.19 6.21
CA SER A 383 0.13 13.75 6.03
C SER A 383 1.31 13.27 5.20
N PHE A 384 1.60 11.98 5.26
CA PHE A 384 2.56 11.30 4.37
C PHE A 384 2.08 9.88 4.09
N ASP A 385 2.65 9.27 3.06
CA ASP A 385 2.53 7.83 2.83
C ASP A 385 3.86 7.24 2.36
N TYR A 386 4.10 6.00 2.75
CA TYR A 386 5.32 5.24 2.49
C TYR A 386 4.96 3.94 1.78
N SER A 387 5.61 3.68 0.64
CA SER A 387 5.47 2.45 -0.11
C SER A 387 6.80 1.71 -0.21
N ARG A 388 6.74 0.39 -0.06
CA ARG A 388 7.91 -0.53 -0.10
C ARG A 388 8.15 -1.10 -1.48
N ASN A 389 7.08 -1.31 -2.24
CA ASN A 389 7.09 -1.99 -3.53
C ASN A 389 6.47 -1.05 -4.55
N PHE A 390 7.16 0.05 -4.82
CA PHE A 390 6.81 0.84 -5.99
C PHE A 390 7.45 0.18 -7.20
N ASN A 391 6.63 -0.48 -8.02
CA ASN A 391 7.06 -0.95 -9.34
C ASN A 391 7.28 0.28 -10.22
N LEU A 392 8.41 0.97 -10.03
CA LEU A 392 8.89 1.93 -11.02
C LEU A 392 9.52 1.09 -12.13
N ILE A 393 8.86 1.05 -13.28
CA ILE A 393 9.53 0.66 -14.52
C ILE A 393 10.63 1.71 -14.73
N ALA A 394 11.88 1.36 -14.44
CA ALA A 394 13.00 2.14 -14.93
C ALA A 394 12.86 2.22 -16.47
N PRO A 395 12.94 3.40 -17.09
CA PRO A 395 13.16 3.44 -18.53
C PRO A 395 14.44 2.66 -18.85
N PRO A 396 14.55 1.98 -20.01
CA PRO A 396 15.70 1.16 -20.38
C PRO A 396 16.91 2.02 -20.78
N THR A 397 17.16 3.13 -20.09
CA THR A 397 18.26 4.03 -20.35
C THR A 397 19.06 4.17 -19.07
N ILE A 398 20.18 3.45 -19.07
CA ILE A 398 21.27 3.44 -18.07
C ILE A 398 21.06 2.41 -16.96
N LEU A 399 21.54 1.19 -17.22
CA LEU A 399 22.23 0.31 -16.27
C LEU A 399 21.63 0.25 -14.85
N SER A 400 20.44 -0.34 -14.70
CA SER A 400 20.07 -1.02 -13.45
C SER A 400 19.73 -2.46 -13.77
N VAL A 401 20.78 -3.29 -13.79
CA VAL A 401 20.67 -4.70 -13.44
C VAL A 401 20.09 -4.70 -12.03
N ASP A 402 19.04 -5.48 -11.81
CA ASP A 402 18.28 -5.67 -10.56
C ASP A 402 16.94 -4.90 -10.53
N ASN A 403 15.85 -5.68 -10.51
CA ASN A 403 14.51 -5.26 -10.10
C ASN A 403 14.54 -4.89 -8.59
N GLU A 404 15.26 -3.83 -8.24
CA GLU A 404 15.30 -3.35 -6.85
C GLU A 404 13.97 -2.68 -6.52
N SER A 405 13.30 -3.17 -5.47
CA SER A 405 12.15 -2.50 -4.87
C SER A 405 12.55 -1.07 -4.49
N ILE A 406 11.99 -0.07 -5.19
CA ILE A 406 12.26 1.33 -4.85
C ILE A 406 11.34 1.75 -3.70
N PHE A 407 11.97 2.07 -2.58
CA PHE A 407 11.32 2.66 -1.42
C PHE A 407 11.07 4.14 -1.68
N ILE A 408 9.82 4.57 -1.54
CA ILE A 408 9.45 5.95 -1.79
C ILE A 408 8.49 6.46 -0.72
N LEU A 409 8.71 7.71 -0.33
CA LEU A 409 7.89 8.43 0.62
C LEU A 409 7.28 9.65 -0.07
N ALA A 410 5.95 9.77 -0.03
CA ALA A 410 5.23 10.95 -0.45
C ALA A 410 4.82 11.77 0.78
N THR A 411 4.95 13.08 0.71
CA THR A 411 4.60 14.00 1.80
C THR A 411 3.60 15.05 1.31
N ALA A 412 2.54 15.29 2.08
CA ALA A 412 1.52 16.31 1.82
C ALA A 412 1.86 17.60 2.57
N GLY A 413 2.43 18.56 1.86
CA GLY A 413 2.89 19.82 2.44
C GLY A 413 1.77 20.83 2.71
N VAL A 414 1.93 21.58 3.80
CA VAL A 414 1.11 22.78 4.04
C VAL A 414 1.36 23.85 2.96
N ASN A 415 2.58 23.85 2.40
CA ASN A 415 3.07 24.69 1.31
C ASN A 415 2.51 24.36 -0.11
N TYR A 416 1.45 23.56 -0.20
CA TYR A 416 0.71 23.22 -1.44
C TYR A 416 1.44 22.23 -2.35
N GLN A 417 2.57 21.70 -1.90
CA GLN A 417 3.39 20.77 -2.67
C GLN A 417 3.19 19.36 -2.16
N VAL A 418 3.31 18.40 -3.08
CA VAL A 418 3.55 17.01 -2.73
C VAL A 418 5.00 16.69 -3.07
N SER A 419 5.79 16.34 -2.05
CA SER A 419 7.20 16.03 -2.23
C SER A 419 7.44 14.53 -2.14
N LEU A 420 8.21 14.01 -3.09
CA LEU A 420 8.65 12.61 -3.16
C LEU A 420 10.08 12.51 -2.63
N TRP A 421 10.34 11.53 -1.78
CA TRP A 421 11.61 11.34 -1.09
C TRP A 421 12.08 9.90 -1.19
N ASN A 422 13.39 9.75 -1.36
CA ASN A 422 14.08 8.50 -1.03
C ASN A 422 14.33 8.49 0.50
N PRO A 423 13.84 7.50 1.26
CA PRO A 423 14.02 7.45 2.72
C PRO A 423 15.49 7.34 3.15
N PHE A 424 16.40 6.90 2.27
CA PHE A 424 17.83 6.81 2.53
C PHE A 424 18.58 8.12 2.26
N VAL A 425 17.99 9.04 1.49
CA VAL A 425 18.59 10.33 1.12
C VAL A 425 17.60 11.46 1.40
N LEU A 426 17.66 12.00 2.62
CA LEU A 426 16.71 12.99 3.13
C LEU A 426 17.12 14.45 2.93
N SER A 427 18.27 14.71 2.29
CA SER A 427 18.80 16.07 2.13
C SER A 427 17.98 16.94 1.17
N LYS A 428 17.33 16.32 0.18
CA LYS A 428 16.45 16.98 -0.78
C LYS A 428 15.39 16.00 -1.31
N PRO A 429 14.21 16.50 -1.71
CA PRO A 429 13.23 15.64 -2.35
C PRO A 429 13.71 15.22 -3.75
N ASN A 430 13.39 13.98 -4.14
CA ASN A 430 13.62 13.42 -5.46
C ASN A 430 12.70 14.04 -6.52
N GLY A 431 11.53 14.51 -6.11
CA GLY A 431 10.54 15.13 -6.98
C GLY A 431 9.59 16.02 -6.20
N ILE A 432 9.09 17.07 -6.86
CA ILE A 432 8.09 17.98 -6.28
C ILE A 432 6.93 18.09 -7.26
N LEU A 433 5.79 17.50 -6.89
CA LEU A 433 4.57 17.53 -7.68
C LEU A 433 3.82 18.83 -7.37
N ARG A 434 3.77 19.72 -8.36
CA ARG A 434 3.18 21.05 -8.26
C ARG A 434 1.86 21.13 -9.01
N GLY A 435 0.87 21.84 -8.44
CA GLY A 435 -0.40 22.11 -9.11
C GLY A 435 -1.60 22.27 -8.18
N HIS A 436 -1.48 21.88 -6.91
CA HIS A 436 -2.48 22.22 -5.90
C HIS A 436 -2.44 23.72 -5.59
N MET A 437 -3.61 24.32 -5.38
CA MET A 437 -3.74 25.77 -5.13
C MET A 437 -3.86 26.09 -3.63
N ARG A 438 -3.98 25.07 -2.79
CA ARG A 438 -4.07 25.16 -1.34
C ARG A 438 -3.36 23.98 -0.69
N SER A 439 -3.28 24.04 0.64
CA SER A 439 -2.65 23.02 1.50
C SER A 439 -3.13 21.61 1.16
N VAL A 440 -2.17 20.72 0.88
CA VAL A 440 -2.45 19.31 0.60
C VAL A 440 -2.71 18.62 1.93
N LEU A 441 -3.87 18.00 2.07
CA LEU A 441 -4.32 17.41 3.33
C LEU A 441 -3.91 15.94 3.45
N TYR A 442 -3.96 15.20 2.34
CA TYR A 442 -3.71 13.76 2.30
C TYR A 442 -2.96 13.37 1.03
N VAL A 443 -2.11 12.37 1.15
CA VAL A 443 -1.42 11.67 0.05
C VAL A 443 -1.51 10.17 0.29
N GLN A 444 -1.67 9.39 -0.77
CA GLN A 444 -1.70 7.92 -0.68
C GLN A 444 -1.20 7.30 -1.98
N PHE A 445 -0.30 6.33 -1.89
CA PHE A 445 0.17 5.60 -3.05
C PHE A 445 -0.85 4.57 -3.53
N ILE A 446 -0.86 4.34 -4.84
CA ILE A 446 -1.46 3.17 -5.48
C ILE A 446 -0.29 2.40 -6.11
N PRO A 447 0.40 1.53 -5.33
CA PRO A 447 1.64 0.92 -5.78
C PRO A 447 1.45 0.03 -7.01
N SER A 448 0.29 -0.64 -7.10
CA SER A 448 -0.08 -1.52 -8.22
C SER A 448 -0.16 -0.83 -9.57
N ARG A 449 -0.30 0.51 -9.61
CA ARG A 449 -0.37 1.31 -10.83
C ARG A 449 0.78 2.30 -10.97
N GLY A 450 1.73 2.31 -10.04
CA GLY A 450 2.77 3.35 -10.03
C GLY A 450 2.21 4.78 -9.86
N GLN A 451 1.03 4.92 -9.25
CA GLN A 451 0.32 6.19 -9.12
C GLN A 451 0.32 6.70 -7.68
N LEU A 452 0.08 8.01 -7.52
CA LEU A 452 -0.11 8.66 -6.24
C LEU A 452 -1.39 9.50 -6.28
N LEU A 453 -2.23 9.38 -5.25
CA LEU A 453 -3.35 10.26 -5.01
C LEU A 453 -2.92 11.38 -4.08
N SER A 454 -3.37 12.60 -4.37
CA SER A 454 -3.31 13.68 -3.38
C SER A 454 -4.58 14.52 -3.38
N PHE A 455 -4.98 14.90 -2.16
CA PHE A 455 -6.18 15.68 -1.92
C PHE A 455 -5.85 16.99 -1.20
N SER A 456 -6.34 18.10 -1.74
CA SER A 456 -6.08 19.43 -1.18
C SER A 456 -7.32 20.10 -0.61
N LYS A 457 -7.09 21.09 0.24
CA LYS A 457 -8.11 22.01 0.79
C LYS A 457 -8.81 22.82 -0.31
N ASP A 458 -8.28 22.85 -1.53
CA ASP A 458 -8.97 23.38 -2.72
C ASP A 458 -10.13 22.48 -3.21
N LYS A 459 -10.34 21.32 -2.56
CA LYS A 459 -11.35 20.30 -2.88
C LYS A 459 -11.08 19.58 -4.20
N ILE A 460 -9.81 19.51 -4.60
CA ILE A 460 -9.38 18.85 -5.83
C ILE A 460 -8.61 17.59 -5.44
N LEU A 461 -8.99 16.47 -6.06
CA LEU A 461 -8.19 15.26 -6.05
C LEU A 461 -7.31 15.28 -7.31
N ARG A 462 -6.02 14.98 -7.15
CA ARG A 462 -5.10 14.80 -8.25
C ARG A 462 -4.52 13.40 -8.22
N ILE A 463 -4.42 12.81 -9.40
CA ILE A 463 -3.74 11.54 -9.65
C ILE A 463 -2.44 11.87 -10.35
N TRP A 464 -1.35 11.34 -9.83
CA TRP A 464 -0.01 11.58 -10.31
C TRP A 464 0.60 10.28 -10.77
N ASP A 465 1.31 10.34 -11.88
CA ASP A 465 2.31 9.34 -12.21
C ASP A 465 3.56 9.67 -11.38
N VAL A 466 4.03 8.72 -10.59
CA VAL A 466 5.16 8.96 -9.68
C VAL A 466 6.49 8.91 -10.42
N GLN A 467 6.60 8.11 -11.49
CA GLN A 467 7.81 7.96 -12.28
C GLN A 467 8.03 9.19 -13.18
N LEU A 468 6.98 9.57 -13.92
CA LEU A 468 6.99 10.71 -14.82
C LEU A 468 6.83 12.05 -14.07
N GLN A 469 6.40 12.00 -12.81
CA GLN A 469 6.14 13.18 -11.96
C GLN A 469 5.12 14.17 -12.57
N ILE A 470 4.20 13.67 -13.39
CA ILE A 470 3.15 14.45 -14.05
C ILE A 470 1.78 14.19 -13.41
N CYS A 471 0.90 15.19 -13.48
CA CYS A 471 -0.49 15.02 -13.08
C CYS A 471 -1.24 14.33 -14.23
N LEU A 472 -1.66 13.07 -14.03
CA LEU A 472 -2.47 12.32 -14.98
C LEU A 472 -3.91 12.82 -15.01
N GLN A 473 -4.49 13.10 -13.83
CA GLN A 473 -5.88 13.51 -13.73
C GLN A 473 -6.11 14.53 -12.63
N ARG A 474 -7.00 15.47 -12.92
CA ARG A 474 -7.51 16.46 -11.97
C ARG A 474 -9.02 16.29 -11.84
N LEU A 475 -9.46 15.85 -10.67
CA LEU A 475 -10.88 15.68 -10.39
C LEU A 475 -11.38 16.82 -9.50
N SER A 476 -12.33 17.58 -10.03
CA SER A 476 -13.01 18.66 -9.32
C SER A 476 -14.50 18.33 -9.17
N ASN A 477 -15.17 18.96 -8.21
CA ASN A 477 -16.61 18.79 -7.96
C ASN A 477 -17.07 17.34 -7.61
N ILE A 478 -16.17 16.44 -7.20
CA ILE A 478 -16.52 15.09 -6.73
C ILE A 478 -17.43 15.15 -5.50
N PHE A 479 -17.26 16.18 -4.66
CA PHE A 479 -18.04 16.37 -3.45
C PHE A 479 -19.17 17.38 -3.70
N PRO A 480 -20.45 16.99 -3.54
CA PRO A 480 -21.56 17.91 -3.70
C PRO A 480 -21.42 19.08 -2.72
N ARG A 481 -21.66 20.31 -3.21
CA ARG A 481 -21.77 21.49 -2.35
C ARG A 481 -22.92 21.23 -1.38
N GLY A 482 -22.61 21.05 -0.09
CA GLY A 482 -23.64 21.01 0.94
C GLY A 482 -24.45 22.33 0.92
N PRO A 483 -25.70 22.34 1.43
CA PRO A 483 -26.50 23.56 1.50
C PRO A 483 -25.71 24.67 2.20
N GLU A 484 -25.68 25.83 1.56
CA GLU A 484 -24.96 27.02 2.01
C GLU A 484 -25.29 27.28 3.49
N GLY A 485 -24.26 27.28 4.34
CA GLY A 485 -24.40 27.51 5.80
C GLY A 485 -24.02 26.32 6.69
N LYS A 486 -24.00 25.08 6.18
CA LYS A 486 -23.40 23.94 6.90
C LYS A 486 -22.13 23.50 6.18
N ARG A 487 -20.97 23.76 6.78
CA ARG A 487 -19.67 23.20 6.35
C ARG A 487 -19.78 21.66 6.34
N SER A 488 -20.19 21.07 5.22
CA SER A 488 -20.29 19.63 5.05
C SER A 488 -18.87 19.05 4.99
N LYS A 489 -18.36 18.64 6.16
CA LYS A 489 -17.10 17.89 6.33
C LYS A 489 -17.27 16.44 5.82
N LYS A 490 -17.69 16.26 4.56
CA LYS A 490 -17.74 14.97 3.86
C LYS A 490 -16.49 14.86 2.98
N ILE A 491 -15.34 14.54 3.57
CA ILE A 491 -14.06 14.43 2.83
C ILE A 491 -13.40 13.06 3.00
N LEU A 492 -13.80 12.26 4.00
CA LEU A 492 -13.11 11.01 4.33
C LEU A 492 -13.50 9.78 3.52
N LEU A 493 -14.46 9.90 2.60
CA LEU A 493 -15.06 8.75 1.93
C LEU A 493 -14.33 8.30 0.65
N PHE A 494 -13.22 8.92 0.27
CA PHE A 494 -12.60 8.67 -1.05
C PHE A 494 -11.19 8.09 -1.00
N ILE A 495 -10.46 8.26 0.11
CA ILE A 495 -9.04 7.93 0.18
C ILE A 495 -8.86 6.49 0.68
N SER A 496 -9.62 6.05 1.69
CA SER A 496 -9.58 4.67 2.20
C SER A 496 -10.10 3.56 1.27
N PHE A 497 -10.41 3.85 0.00
CA PHE A 497 -11.00 2.91 -0.97
C PHE A 497 -10.04 2.44 -2.06
N PHE A 498 -8.77 2.86 -1.99
CA PHE A 498 -7.71 2.44 -2.92
C PHE A 498 -6.58 1.74 -2.19
#